data_AF-A0A1V1P486-F1
#
_entry.id   AF-A0A1V1P486-F1
#
_cell.length_a   1.000
_cell.length_b   1.000
_cell.length_c   1.000
_cell.angle_alpha   90.00
_cell.angle_beta   90.00
_cell.angle_gamma   90.00
#
_symmetry.space_group_name_H-M   'P 1'
#
loop_
_entity.id
_entity.type
_entity.pdbx_description
1 polymer ?
#
loop_
_entity_poly.entity_id
_entity_poly.type
_entity_poly.pdbx_seq_one_letter_code
_entity_poly.pdbx_strand_id
1 'polypeptide(L)'
;MKYVLKERIGKPDLFCGREEEMKRLIDWAARIPKEISKSHALLGRRKSGKTAIMQRLFNILWNKNGLVVPFYFEVLDQDMWLLEFAESYFCTFLSQFFFFCFKRATAYK
;
A
#
# COMPACT_ATOMS: atom_id res chain seq x y z
N MET A 1 -9.28 12.78 -1.00
CA MET A 1 -8.37 11.64 -0.69
C MET A 1 -7.01 12.21 -0.33
N LYS A 2 -6.44 11.90 0.84
CA LYS A 2 -5.10 12.38 1.24
C LYS A 2 -4.04 11.39 0.74
N TYR A 3 -3.15 11.83 -0.14
CA TYR A 3 -2.06 11.00 -0.65
C TYR A 3 -0.90 11.03 0.34
N VAL A 4 -0.73 9.95 1.08
CA VAL A 4 0.39 9.81 2.03
C VAL A 4 1.65 9.36 1.29
N LEU A 5 1.47 8.50 0.29
CA LEU A 5 2.54 8.08 -0.59
C LEU A 5 2.36 8.73 -1.97
N LYS A 6 3.41 9.40 -2.46
CA LYS A 6 3.43 10.02 -3.78
C LYS A 6 3.41 8.94 -4.85
N GLU A 7 2.36 8.94 -5.67
CA GLU A 7 2.18 7.95 -6.74
C GLU A 7 3.18 8.21 -7.88
N ARG A 8 3.83 7.15 -8.38
CA ARG A 8 4.79 7.22 -9.49
C ARG A 8 4.16 7.66 -10.82
N ILE A 9 2.84 7.56 -10.94
CA ILE A 9 2.10 8.01 -12.13
C ILE A 9 2.07 9.55 -12.26
N GLY A 10 2.49 10.29 -11.23
CA GLY A 10 2.45 11.74 -11.21
C GLY A 10 1.07 12.25 -10.82
N LYS A 11 0.31 12.82 -11.76
CA LYS A 11 -1.05 13.31 -11.48
C LYS A 11 -2.00 12.12 -11.30
N PRO A 12 -2.68 11.99 -10.15
CA PRO A 12 -3.52 10.82 -9.87
C PRO A 12 -4.69 10.64 -10.86
N ASP A 13 -5.15 11.72 -11.48
CA ASP A 13 -6.25 11.70 -12.48
C ASP A 13 -5.85 11.01 -13.79
N LEU A 14 -4.56 10.78 -14.02
CA LEU A 14 -4.06 10.04 -15.18
C LEU A 14 -4.15 8.51 -15.01
N PHE A 15 -4.56 8.03 -13.83
CA PHE A 15 -4.74 6.60 -13.60
C PHE A 15 -6.05 6.11 -14.22
N CYS A 16 -5.98 5.50 -15.41
CA CYS A 16 -7.14 4.97 -16.13
C CYS A 16 -6.94 3.50 -16.56
N GLY A 17 -8.02 2.84 -17.00
CA GLY A 17 -7.97 1.52 -17.66
C GLY A 17 -7.66 0.32 -16.76
N ARG A 18 -7.66 0.48 -15.43
CA ARG A 18 -7.40 -0.59 -14.43
C ARG A 18 -8.48 -0.69 -13.35
N GLU A 19 -9.70 -0.27 -13.67
CA GLU A 19 -10.81 -0.21 -12.70
C GLU A 19 -11.20 -1.59 -12.18
N GLU A 20 -11.29 -2.60 -13.06
CA GLU A 20 -11.64 -3.97 -12.67
C GLU A 20 -10.58 -4.59 -11.75
N GLU A 21 -9.30 -4.40 -12.07
CA GLU A 21 -8.18 -4.90 -11.28
C GLU A 21 -8.14 -4.22 -9.90
N MET A 22 -8.35 -2.89 -9.87
CA MET A 22 -8.47 -2.15 -8.61
C MET A 22 -9.66 -2.63 -7.78
N LYS A 23 -10.81 -2.87 -8.41
CA LYS A 23 -12.01 -3.38 -7.72
C LYS A 23 -11.72 -4.74 -7.08
N ARG A 24 -11.08 -5.66 -7.81
CA ARG A 24 -10.67 -6.97 -7.26
C ARG A 24 -9.74 -6.83 -6.06
N LEU A 25 -8.77 -5.91 -6.12
CA LEU A 25 -7.86 -5.65 -5.00
C LEU A 25 -8.57 -5.03 -3.79
N ILE A 26 -9.55 -4.13 -4.01
CA ILE A 26 -10.35 -3.56 -2.93
C ILE A 26 -11.23 -4.64 -2.28
N ASP A 27 -11.87 -5.49 -3.08
CA ASP A 27 -12.69 -6.61 -2.59
C ASP A 27 -11.85 -7.63 -1.82
N TRP A 28 -10.64 -7.92 -2.31
CA TRP A 28 -9.65 -8.72 -1.60
C TRP A 28 -9.28 -8.09 -0.26
N ALA A 29 -9.00 -6.79 -0.21
CA ALA A 29 -8.66 -6.10 1.04
C ALA A 29 -9.83 -6.07 2.04
N ALA A 30 -11.07 -5.95 1.56
CA ALA A 30 -12.27 -5.97 2.40
C ALA A 30 -12.52 -7.32 3.09
N ARG A 31 -11.96 -8.41 2.57
CA ARG A 31 -12.07 -9.76 3.13
C ARG A 31 -10.96 -10.08 4.14
N ILE A 32 -9.90 -9.26 4.24
CA ILE A 32 -8.80 -9.45 5.19
C ILE A 32 -9.29 -9.45 6.65
N PRO A 33 -10.15 -8.52 7.11
CA PRO A 33 -10.65 -8.55 8.49
C PRO A 33 -11.45 -9.80 8.87
N LYS A 34 -11.92 -10.56 7.87
CA LYS A 34 -12.65 -11.82 8.08
C LYS A 34 -11.73 -13.04 8.02
N GLU A 35 -10.43 -12.84 7.82
CA GLU A 35 -9.43 -13.91 7.71
C GLU A 35 -9.64 -14.86 6.52
N ILE A 36 -10.40 -14.42 5.50
CA ILE A 36 -10.71 -15.23 4.30
C ILE A 36 -9.71 -14.96 3.16
N SER A 37 -9.05 -13.81 3.18
CA SER A 37 -8.14 -13.40 2.11
C SER A 37 -6.81 -14.13 2.18
N LYS A 38 -6.36 -14.65 1.03
CA LYS A 38 -5.03 -15.24 0.84
C LYS A 38 -4.05 -14.22 0.26
N SER A 39 -2.76 -14.51 0.34
CA SER A 39 -1.71 -13.73 -0.31
C SER A 39 -1.99 -13.56 -1.81
N HIS A 40 -1.83 -12.34 -2.31
CA HIS A 40 -2.06 -12.01 -3.72
C HIS A 40 -0.80 -11.41 -4.33
N ALA A 41 -0.46 -11.85 -5.54
CA ALA A 41 0.70 -11.38 -6.27
C ALA A 41 0.25 -10.77 -7.60
N LEU A 42 0.74 -9.57 -7.90
CA LEU A 42 0.51 -8.94 -9.18
C LEU A 42 1.75 -9.07 -10.06
N LEU A 43 1.66 -9.85 -11.13
CA LEU A 43 2.75 -10.16 -12.04
C LEU A 43 2.54 -9.52 -13.41
N GLY A 44 3.64 -9.18 -14.08
CA GLY A 44 3.60 -8.71 -15.47
C GLY A 44 4.90 -8.02 -15.90
N ARG A 45 4.91 -7.47 -17.11
CA ARG A 45 6.11 -6.82 -17.68
C ARG A 45 6.52 -5.53 -16.95
N ARG A 46 7.81 -5.18 -17.05
CA ARG A 46 8.33 -3.90 -16.53
C ARG A 46 7.55 -2.73 -17.14
N LYS A 47 7.38 -1.64 -16.39
CA LYS A 47 6.62 -0.43 -16.78
C LYS A 47 5.13 -0.65 -17.10
N SER A 48 4.54 -1.78 -16.69
CA SER A 48 3.10 -2.00 -16.86
C SER A 48 2.22 -1.28 -15.82
N GLY A 49 2.78 -0.49 -14.89
CA GLY A 49 1.99 0.24 -13.90
C GLY A 49 1.61 -0.54 -12.62
N LYS A 50 2.20 -1.72 -12.38
CA LYS A 50 1.95 -2.51 -11.14
C LYS A 50 2.32 -1.75 -9.86
N THR A 51 3.41 -0.99 -9.90
CA THR A 51 3.79 -0.18 -8.74
C THR A 51 2.73 0.90 -8.49
N ALA A 52 2.24 1.55 -9.55
CA ALA A 52 1.22 2.60 -9.43
C ALA A 52 -0.09 2.06 -8.84
N ILE A 53 -0.55 0.87 -9.26
CA ILE A 53 -1.78 0.30 -8.70
C ILE A 53 -1.64 -0.04 -7.20
N MET A 54 -0.47 -0.55 -6.77
CA MET A 54 -0.22 -0.84 -5.35
C MET A 54 -0.13 0.43 -4.50
N GLN A 55 0.53 1.46 -5.00
CA GLN A 55 0.60 2.78 -4.34
C GLN A 55 -0.81 3.40 -4.20
N ARG A 56 -1.63 3.28 -5.25
CA ARG A 56 -3.02 3.75 -5.23
C ARG A 56 -3.87 2.98 -4.23
N LEU A 57 -3.74 1.65 -4.20
CA LEU A 57 -4.42 0.80 -3.22
C LEU A 57 -4.04 1.19 -1.79
N PHE A 58 -2.75 1.38 -1.52
CA PHE A 58 -2.26 1.84 -0.22
C PHE A 58 -2.92 3.17 0.17
N ASN A 59 -2.91 4.17 -0.72
CA ASN A 59 -3.54 5.47 -0.42
C ASN A 59 -5.05 5.33 -0.16
N ILE A 60 -5.77 4.48 -0.91
CA ILE A 60 -7.20 4.24 -0.68
C ILE A 60 -7.42 3.62 0.71
N LEU A 61 -6.71 2.54 1.05
CA LEU A 61 -6.82 1.86 2.34
C LEU A 61 -6.43 2.80 3.50
N TRP A 62 -5.39 3.60 3.31
CA TRP A 62 -4.95 4.59 4.29
C TRP A 62 -6.04 5.62 4.61
N ASN A 63 -6.77 6.06 3.59
CA ASN A 63 -7.86 7.01 3.77
C ASN A 63 -9.12 6.37 4.36
N LYS A 64 -9.41 5.11 4.03
CA LYS A 64 -10.54 4.37 4.61
C LYS A 64 -10.43 4.20 6.13
N ASN A 65 -9.22 4.25 6.70
CA ASN A 65 -8.97 4.18 8.14
C ASN A 65 -9.69 2.97 8.81
N GLY A 66 -9.68 1.83 8.12
CA GLY A 66 -10.43 0.64 8.52
C GLY A 66 -9.74 -0.19 9.62
N LEU A 67 -10.18 -1.44 9.74
CA LEU A 67 -9.60 -2.43 10.66
C LEU A 67 -8.22 -2.93 10.21
N VAL A 68 -7.90 -2.83 8.91
CA VAL A 68 -6.62 -3.26 8.35
C VAL A 68 -5.66 -2.08 8.32
N VAL A 69 -4.46 -2.27 8.86
CA VAL A 69 -3.36 -1.31 8.76
C VAL A 69 -2.63 -1.55 7.42
N PRO A 70 -2.69 -0.62 6.46
CA PRO A 70 -1.94 -0.76 5.22
C PRO A 70 -0.46 -0.47 5.46
N PHE A 71 0.40 -1.29 4.87
CA PHE A 71 1.86 -1.15 4.89
C PHE A 71 2.39 -1.24 3.47
N TYR A 72 3.28 -0.31 3.10
CA TYR A 72 3.94 -0.31 1.80
C TYR A 72 5.45 -0.26 1.99
N PHE A 73 6.15 -1.21 1.36
CA PHE A 73 7.61 -1.26 1.31
C PHE A 73 8.05 -1.60 -0.11
N GLU A 74 9.05 -0.89 -0.62
CA GLU A 74 9.61 -1.14 -1.94
C GLU A 74 10.97 -1.80 -1.81
N VAL A 75 11.08 -3.02 -2.33
CA VAL A 75 12.35 -3.73 -2.44
C VAL A 75 12.96 -3.37 -3.80
N LEU A 76 14.12 -2.73 -3.77
CA LEU A 76 14.88 -2.36 -4.97
C LEU A 76 15.77 -3.53 -5.41
N ASP A 77 16.00 -3.61 -6.71
CA ASP A 77 16.91 -4.59 -7.33
C ASP A 77 18.34 -4.07 -7.24
N GLN A 78 18.90 -4.08 -6.02
CA GLN A 78 20.23 -3.60 -5.70
C GLN A 78 20.87 -4.51 -4.64
N ASP A 79 22.19 -4.67 -4.70
CA ASP A 79 22.92 -5.40 -3.67
C ASP A 79 22.80 -4.63 -2.35
N MET A 80 22.31 -5.32 -1.32
CA MET A 80 22.10 -4.76 0.02
C MET A 80 22.42 -5.82 1.06
N TRP A 81 23.08 -5.43 2.14
CA TRP A 81 23.32 -6.33 3.25
C TRP A 81 22.00 -6.66 3.97
N LEU A 82 21.86 -7.89 4.44
CA LEU A 82 20.65 -8.33 5.14
C LEU A 82 20.34 -7.45 6.36
N LEU A 83 21.37 -6.95 7.05
CA LEU A 83 21.22 -6.07 8.21
C LEU A 83 20.62 -4.72 7.81
N GLU A 84 21.14 -4.10 6.74
CA GLU A 84 20.63 -2.83 6.20
C GLU A 84 19.18 -2.97 5.71
N PHE A 85 18.87 -4.10 5.07
CA PHE A 85 17.51 -4.44 4.66
C PHE A 85 16.57 -4.53 5.86
N ALA A 86 16.97 -5.27 6.89
CA ALA A 86 16.17 -5.46 8.10
C ALA A 86 15.92 -4.12 8.79
N GLU A 87 16.95 -3.29 8.96
CA GLU A 87 16.82 -1.96 9.54
C GLU A 87 15.86 -1.09 8.73
N SER A 88 16.05 -1.01 7.41
CA SER A 88 15.17 -0.22 6.52
C SER A 88 13.72 -0.69 6.60
N TYR A 89 13.50 -2.00 6.57
CA TYR A 89 12.18 -2.61 6.65
C TYR A 89 11.49 -2.30 7.99
N PHE A 90 12.16 -2.55 9.11
CA PHE A 90 11.61 -2.33 10.44
C PHE A 90 11.34 -0.85 10.72
N CYS A 91 12.28 0.04 10.39
CA CYS A 91 12.09 1.48 10.57
C CYS A 91 10.93 2.01 9.72
N THR A 92 10.78 1.52 8.49
CA THR A 92 9.67 1.91 7.61
C THR A 92 8.34 1.38 8.13
N PHE A 93 8.30 0.13 8.59
CA PHE A 93 7.12 -0.48 9.19
C PHE A 93 6.65 0.27 10.42
N LEU A 94 7.54 0.49 11.39
CA LEU A 94 7.22 1.20 12.63
C LEU A 94 6.72 2.62 12.35
N SER A 95 7.41 3.34 11.46
CA SER A 95 7.02 4.71 11.09
C SER A 95 5.61 4.77 10.50
N GLN A 96 5.30 3.89 9.54
CA GLN A 96 3.96 3.83 8.94
C GLN A 96 2.91 3.36 9.94
N PHE A 97 3.23 2.36 10.77
CA PHE A 97 2.33 1.82 11.78
C PHE A 97 1.95 2.89 12.81
N PHE A 98 2.94 3.58 13.41
CA PHE A 98 2.68 4.63 14.38
C PHE A 98 1.90 5.79 13.78
N PHE A 99 2.23 6.21 12.55
CA PHE A 99 1.50 7.28 11.88
C PHE A 99 0.03 6.90 11.63
N PHE A 100 -0.24 5.65 11.28
CA PHE A 100 -1.61 5.15 11.13
C PHE A 100 -2.36 5.13 12.46
N CYS A 101 -1.75 4.56 13.51
CA CYS A 101 -2.33 4.47 14.85
C CYS A 101 -2.62 5.84 15.46
N PHE A 102 -1.69 6.79 15.33
CA PHE A 102 -1.87 8.14 15.84
C PHE A 102 -3.01 8.87 15.13
N LYS A 103 -3.05 8.82 13.79
CA LYS A 103 -4.16 9.37 13.00
C LYS A 103 -5.50 8.80 13.44
N ARG A 104 -5.56 7.48 13.65
CA ARG A 104 -6.78 6.80 14.11
C ARG A 104 -7.19 7.29 15.49
N ALA A 105 -6.27 7.45 16.44
CA ALA A 105 -6.57 7.99 17.76
C ALA A 105 -7.12 9.42 17.72
N THR A 106 -6.61 10.27 16.83
CA THR A 106 -7.12 11.65 16.66
C THR A 106 -8.51 11.68 16.01
N ALA A 107 -8.86 10.70 15.18
CA ALA A 107 -10.16 10.64 14.49
C ALA A 107 -11.34 10.23 15.40
N TYR A 108 -11.08 9.75 16.63
CA TYR A 108 -12.10 9.39 17.63
C TYR A 108 -12.32 10.49 18.69
N LYS A 109 -11.70 11.66 18.55
CA LYS A 109 -12.02 12.88 19.31
C LYS A 109 -12.95 13.77 18.50
#